data_AF-A0A7K1ZN20-F1
#
_entry.id   AF-A0A7K1ZN20-F1
#
_cell.length_a   1.000
_cell.length_b   1.000
_cell.length_c   1.000
_cell.angle_alpha   90.00
_cell.angle_beta   90.00
_cell.angle_gamma   90.00
#
_symmetry.space_group_name_H-M   'P 1'
#
loop_
_entity.id
_entity.type
_entity.pdbx_description
1 polymer ?
#
loop_
_entity_poly.entity_id
_entity_poly.type
_entity_poly.pdbx_seq_one_letter_code
_entity_poly.pdbx_strand_id
1 'polypeptide(L)'
;MNWPIWWDWELELSSHLERRMLQRDFTEIDLLTMLEQAIAYRSDFIEGRWVVETHHRHHSWEIVVEPDFLEGSLVVITAYPL
;
A
#
# COMPACT_ATOMS: atom_id res chain seq x y z
N MET A 1 -8.43 -15.19 1.87
CA MET A 1 -8.48 -14.53 0.54
C MET A 1 -7.32 -15.05 -0.28
N ASN A 2 -7.48 -15.14 -1.60
CA ASN A 2 -6.36 -15.49 -2.47
C ASN A 2 -5.70 -14.16 -2.89
N TRP A 3 -4.56 -13.85 -2.29
CA TRP A 3 -3.81 -12.64 -2.62
C TRP A 3 -3.15 -12.79 -4.00
N PRO A 4 -2.92 -11.69 -4.73
CA PRO A 4 -2.29 -11.73 -6.03
C PRO A 4 -0.81 -12.10 -5.91
N ILE A 5 -0.22 -12.62 -6.98
CA ILE A 5 1.17 -13.10 -7.00
C ILE A 5 2.20 -12.05 -6.59
N TRP A 6 1.88 -10.77 -6.78
CA TRP A 6 2.74 -9.64 -6.46
C TRP A 6 2.69 -9.23 -4.98
N TRP A 7 1.81 -9.85 -4.18
CA TRP A 7 1.67 -9.51 -2.77
C TRP A 7 2.91 -9.85 -1.94
N ASP A 8 3.64 -10.90 -2.33
CA ASP A 8 4.86 -11.35 -1.66
C ASP A 8 6.14 -10.78 -2.29
N TRP A 9 6.03 -9.77 -3.15
CA TRP A 9 7.17 -9.12 -3.80
C TRP A 9 7.87 -8.13 -2.86
N GLU A 10 9.11 -7.77 -3.21
CA GLU A 10 9.88 -6.77 -2.46
C GLU A 10 9.17 -5.41 -2.51
N LEU A 11 9.04 -4.75 -1.37
CA LEU A 11 8.37 -3.46 -1.28
C LEU A 11 9.32 -2.32 -1.64
N GLU A 12 8.84 -1.42 -2.49
CA GLU A 12 9.52 -0.17 -2.81
C GLU A 12 8.68 1.03 -2.38
N LEU A 13 9.27 1.96 -1.64
CA LEU A 13 8.58 3.16 -1.19
C LEU A 13 8.79 4.29 -2.18
N SER A 14 7.70 4.80 -2.76
CA SER A 14 7.80 5.96 -3.65
C SER A 14 8.15 7.23 -2.88
N SER A 15 8.87 8.15 -3.52
CA SER A 15 9.14 9.50 -2.96
C SER A 15 7.86 10.28 -2.63
N HIS A 16 6.75 9.95 -3.31
CA HIS A 16 5.45 10.52 -2.97
C HIS A 16 4.96 10.03 -1.61
N LEU A 17 5.05 8.73 -1.36
CA LEU A 17 4.66 8.11 -0.08
C LEU A 17 5.48 8.67 1.08
N GLU A 18 6.79 8.78 0.95
CA GLU A 18 7.67 9.32 2.01
C GLU A 18 7.21 10.70 2.46
N ARG A 19 6.86 11.58 1.52
CA ARG A 19 6.30 12.90 1.85
C ARG A 19 4.94 12.80 2.55
N ARG A 20 4.11 11.81 2.21
CA ARG A 20 2.80 11.60 2.83
C ARG A 20 2.90 11.00 4.22
N MET A 21 3.88 10.15 4.48
CA MET A 21 4.20 9.61 5.81
C MET A 21 4.42 10.74 6.82
N LEU A 22 5.26 11.71 6.46
CA LEU A 22 5.49 12.90 7.28
C LEU A 22 4.23 13.74 7.49
N GLN A 23 3.39 13.89 6.46
CA GLN A 23 2.17 14.71 6.54
C GLN A 23 1.04 14.05 7.32
N ARG A 24 1.01 12.72 7.37
CA ARG A 24 -0.09 11.92 7.94
C ARG A 24 0.34 11.17 9.21
N ASP A 25 1.55 11.42 9.70
CA ASP A 25 2.07 10.89 10.95
C ASP A 25 2.04 9.35 11.03
N PHE A 26 2.52 8.68 9.98
CA PHE A 26 2.76 7.23 10.00
C PHE A 26 4.16 6.91 9.51
N THR A 27 4.72 5.83 10.03
CA THR A 27 6.09 5.36 9.76
C THR A 27 6.08 4.19 8.79
N GLU A 28 7.27 3.77 8.35
CA GLU A 28 7.40 2.56 7.53
C GLU A 28 6.96 1.31 8.29
N ILE A 29 7.25 1.24 9.60
CA ILE A 29 6.77 0.15 10.46
C ILE A 29 5.24 0.13 10.52
N ASP A 30 4.61 1.29 10.60
CA ASP A 30 3.14 1.40 10.55
C ASP A 30 2.61 0.90 9.21
N LEU A 31 3.24 1.27 8.09
CA LEU A 31 2.87 0.81 6.75
C LEU A 31 2.97 -0.71 6.61
N LEU A 32 4.08 -1.31 7.06
CA LEU A 32 4.25 -2.77 7.04
C LEU A 32 3.16 -3.45 7.87
N THR A 33 2.90 -2.93 9.07
CA THR A 33 1.81 -3.43 9.94
C THR A 33 0.45 -3.32 9.24
N MET A 34 0.20 -2.23 8.52
CA MET A 34 -1.03 -2.04 7.76
C MET A 34 -1.15 -3.03 6.60
N LEU A 35 -0.07 -3.33 5.88
CA LEU A 35 -0.08 -4.34 4.83
C LEU A 35 -0.29 -5.75 5.39
N GLU A 36 0.35 -6.10 6.50
CA GLU A 36 0.10 -7.38 7.20
C GLU A 36 -1.35 -7.54 7.66
N GLN A 37 -2.01 -6.42 8.01
CA GLN A 37 -3.42 -6.38 8.42
C GLN A 37 -4.39 -6.11 7.26
N ALA A 38 -3.92 -6.17 6.02
CA ALA A 38 -4.76 -5.93 4.85
C ALA A 38 -5.97 -6.87 4.83
N ILE A 39 -7.15 -6.30 4.58
CA ILE A 39 -8.42 -7.02 4.64
C ILE A 39 -9.03 -7.27 3.26
N ALA A 40 -8.67 -6.46 2.27
CA ALA A 40 -9.13 -6.58 0.90
C ALA A 40 -8.21 -5.80 -0.05
N TYR A 41 -8.39 -6.02 -1.35
CA TYR A 41 -7.79 -5.20 -2.39
C TYR A 41 -8.73 -5.08 -3.58
N ARG A 42 -8.62 -4.00 -4.34
CA ARG A 42 -9.39 -3.71 -5.55
C ARG A 42 -8.58 -2.90 -6.56
N SER A 43 -9.00 -2.90 -7.82
CA SER A 43 -8.38 -2.04 -8.84
C SER A 43 -8.60 -0.56 -8.52
N ASP A 44 -7.57 0.25 -8.72
CA ASP A 44 -7.67 1.71 -8.69
C ASP A 44 -8.27 2.26 -10.00
N PHE A 45 -8.62 3.55 -10.03
CA PHE A 45 -9.08 4.21 -11.26
C PHE A 45 -7.96 4.40 -12.29
N ILE A 46 -6.70 4.34 -11.85
CA ILE A 46 -5.51 4.33 -12.70
C ILE A 46 -5.18 2.86 -13.02
N GLU A 47 -5.09 2.53 -14.30
CA GLU A 47 -4.73 1.19 -14.75
C GLU A 47 -3.37 0.76 -14.20
N GLY A 48 -3.27 -0.50 -13.78
CA GLY A 48 -2.07 -1.07 -13.17
C GLY A 48 -1.97 -0.84 -11.65
N ARG A 49 -2.76 0.07 -11.07
CA ARG A 49 -2.76 0.32 -9.63
C ARG A 49 -3.86 -0.43 -8.90
N TRP A 50 -3.58 -0.69 -7.64
CA TRP A 50 -4.46 -1.40 -6.73
C TRP A 50 -4.59 -0.63 -5.42
N VAL A 51 -5.80 -0.61 -4.88
CA VAL A 51 -6.09 -0.10 -3.55
C VAL A 51 -6.19 -1.28 -2.60
N VAL A 52 -5.40 -1.25 -1.54
CA VAL A 52 -5.40 -2.19 -0.43
C VAL A 52 -6.14 -1.56 0.73
N GLU A 53 -7.14 -2.25 1.25
CA GLU A 53 -7.93 -1.81 2.39
C GLU A 53 -7.33 -2.37 3.67
N THR A 54 -7.20 -1.54 4.70
CA THR A 54 -6.59 -1.90 5.98
C THR A 54 -7.08 -1.00 7.12
N HIS A 55 -6.58 -1.24 8.33
CA HIS A 55 -6.81 -0.39 9.49
C HIS A 55 -5.50 0.10 10.08
N HIS A 56 -5.51 1.35 10.55
CA HIS A 56 -4.41 1.92 11.32
C HIS A 56 -4.97 2.84 12.41
N ARG A 57 -4.49 2.68 13.66
CA ARG A 57 -4.95 3.45 14.82
C ARG A 57 -6.49 3.51 14.97
N HIS A 58 -7.17 2.38 14.74
CA HIS A 58 -8.65 2.24 14.75
C HIS A 58 -9.42 2.99 13.65
N HIS A 59 -8.73 3.53 12.65
CA HIS A 59 -9.33 4.11 11.46
C HIS A 59 -9.15 3.19 10.26
N SER A 60 -10.08 3.25 9.31
CA SER A 60 -9.92 2.59 8.01
C SER A 60 -8.97 3.41 7.13
N TRP A 61 -8.11 2.71 6.42
CA TRP A 61 -7.09 3.30 5.56
C TRP A 61 -7.06 2.58 4.22
N GLU A 62 -6.58 3.32 3.23
CA GLU A 62 -6.31 2.82 1.90
C GLU A 62 -4.84 3.04 1.56
N ILE A 63 -4.20 1.97 1.06
CA ILE A 63 -2.83 2.01 0.53
C ILE A 63 -2.94 1.76 -0.97
N VAL A 64 -2.37 2.66 -1.77
CA VAL A 64 -2.29 2.49 -3.23
C VAL A 64 -0.93 1.87 -3.56
N VAL A 65 -0.97 0.73 -4.24
CA VAL A 65 0.21 -0.02 -4.68
C VAL A 65 0.18 -0.23 -6.19
N GLU A 66 1.36 -0.36 -6.78
CA GLU A 66 1.57 -0.61 -8.20
C GLU A 66 2.62 -1.73 -8.34
N PRO A 67 2.24 -2.94 -8.80
CA PRO A 67 3.20 -4.01 -9.06
C PRO A 67 4.05 -3.68 -10.29
N ASP A 68 5.37 -3.64 -10.12
CA ASP A 68 6.34 -3.59 -11.21
C ASP A 68 6.69 -5.01 -11.67
N PHE A 69 6.11 -5.43 -12.78
CA PHE A 69 6.33 -6.77 -13.34
C PHE A 69 7.72 -6.95 -13.98
N LEU A 70 8.44 -5.87 -14.26
CA LEU A 70 9.78 -5.94 -14.85
C LEU A 70 10.81 -6.18 -13.75
N GLU A 71 10.72 -5.45 -12.64
CA GLU A 71 11.63 -5.56 -11.51
C GLU A 71 11.19 -6.63 -10.49
N GLY A 72 9.91 -7.02 -10.48
CA GLY A 72 9.36 -7.97 -9.52
C GLY A 72 9.20 -7.36 -8.13
N SER A 73 8.89 -6.07 -8.06
CA SER A 73 8.68 -5.30 -6.83
C SER A 73 7.26 -4.73 -6.74
N LEU A 74 6.80 -4.47 -5.52
CA LEU A 74 5.51 -3.85 -5.25
C LEU A 74 5.75 -2.42 -4.76
N VAL A 75 5.50 -1.45 -5.65
CA VAL A 75 5.73 -0.04 -5.35
C VAL A 75 4.55 0.51 -4.57
N VAL A 76 4.80 1.04 -3.38
CA VAL A 76 3.80 1.74 -2.58
C VAL A 76 3.75 3.22 -2.99
N ILE A 77 2.67 3.60 -3.64
CA ILE A 77 2.47 4.94 -4.23
C ILE A 77 2.01 5.95 -3.18
N THR A 78 1.03 5.59 -2.36
CA THR A 78 0.53 6.46 -1.28
C THR A 78 -0.26 5.66 -0.24
N ALA A 79 -0.50 6.26 0.92
CA ALA A 79 -1.45 5.76 1.91
C ALA A 79 -2.22 6.93 2.55
N TYR A 80 -3.51 6.74 2.82
CA TYR A 80 -4.36 7.77 3.43
C TYR A 80 -5.49 7.17 4.28
N PRO A 81 -5.92 7.88 5.34
CA PRO A 81 -7.12 7.53 6.09
C PRO A 81 -8.38 7.86 5.27
N LEU A 82 -9.45 7.11 5.52
CA LEU A 82 -10.80 7.38 5.03
C LEU A 82 -11.56 8.36 5.92
#